data_AF-A0A6F8T3J6-F1
#
_entry.id   AF-A0A6F8T3J6-F1
#
_cell.length_a   1.000
_cell.length_b   1.000
_cell.length_c   1.000
_cell.angle_alpha   90.00
_cell.angle_beta   90.00
_cell.angle_gamma   90.00
#
_symmetry.space_group_name_H-M   'P 1'
#
loop_
_entity.id
_entity.type
_entity.pdbx_description
1 polymer ?
#
loop_
_entity_poly.entity_id
_entity_poly.type
_entity_poly.pdbx_seq_one_letter_code
_entity_poly.pdbx_strand_id
1 'polypeptide(L)'
;MLLFKSDKGTDLAVDSRLHKTPCTDQNTFINCLGGFAGDNYWSSTEFSGNPTNNAWNQNFNNGNQNDDNKNNNLRVRCVRGFKQSKVTIGVGF
;
A
#
# COMPACT_ATOMS: atom_id res chain seq x y z
N MET A 1 13.07 3.27 9.28
CA MET A 1 13.02 1.80 9.42
C MET A 1 11.56 1.37 9.52
N LEU A 2 10.98 0.92 8.41
CA LEU A 2 9.74 0.12 8.43
C LEU A 2 10.18 -1.31 8.15
N LEU A 3 10.14 -2.13 9.19
CA LEU A 3 10.59 -3.52 9.17
C LEU A 3 9.36 -4.42 9.04
N PHE A 4 9.26 -5.20 7.96
CA PHE A 4 8.49 -6.43 7.98
C PHE A 4 9.34 -7.54 7.37
N LYS A 5 9.79 -8.48 8.20
CA LYS A 5 10.20 -9.80 7.72
C LYS A 5 8.93 -10.53 7.31
N SER A 6 8.81 -10.87 6.03
CA SER A 6 7.83 -11.85 5.57
C SER A 6 8.57 -13.18 5.47
N ASP A 7 8.48 -13.98 6.53
CA ASP A 7 8.90 -15.38 6.47
C ASP A 7 7.90 -16.18 5.61
N LYS A 8 8.42 -17.25 4.99
CA LYS A 8 7.86 -17.94 3.83
C LYS A 8 6.58 -18.73 4.13
N GLY A 9 5.72 -18.88 3.13
CA GLY A 9 4.67 -19.91 3.10
C GLY A 9 4.03 -19.95 1.72
N THR A 10 4.16 -21.07 1.02
CA THR A 10 3.56 -21.33 -0.29
C THR A 10 2.05 -21.54 -0.16
N ASP A 11 1.22 -20.60 -0.62
CA ASP A 11 -0.21 -20.84 -0.75
C ASP A 11 -0.53 -21.46 -2.11
N LEU A 12 -0.34 -22.78 -2.17
CA LEU A 12 -1.08 -23.66 -3.08
C LEU A 12 -1.95 -24.57 -2.21
N ALA A 13 -3.10 -24.07 -1.78
CA ALA A 13 -4.18 -24.90 -1.24
C ALA A 13 -5.50 -24.43 -1.87
N VAL A 14 -5.98 -25.19 -2.87
CA VAL A 14 -7.35 -25.07 -3.36
C VAL A 14 -8.23 -25.79 -2.34
N ASP A 15 -8.78 -25.05 -1.37
CA ASP A 15 -9.86 -25.53 -0.51
C ASP A 15 -11.21 -25.17 -1.16
N SER A 16 -12.01 -26.19 -1.44
CA SER A 16 -13.33 -26.09 -2.08
C SER A 16 -14.49 -25.87 -1.10
N ARG A 17 -14.25 -25.55 0.18
CA ARG A 17 -15.32 -25.48 1.21
C ARG A 17 -15.54 -24.18 1.97
N LEU A 18 -15.02 -23.05 1.50
CA LEU A 18 -15.67 -21.75 1.77
C LEU A 18 -15.30 -20.78 0.64
N HIS A 19 -16.26 -20.45 -0.22
CA HIS A 19 -16.07 -19.44 -1.27
C HIS A 19 -16.09 -18.03 -0.62
N LYS A 20 -15.12 -17.74 0.22
CA LYS A 20 -14.61 -16.37 0.35
C LYS A 20 -13.58 -16.26 -0.76
N THR A 21 -14.03 -15.84 -1.94
CA THR A 21 -13.10 -15.38 -2.97
C THR A 21 -12.12 -14.41 -2.29
N PRO A 22 -10.81 -14.72 -2.28
CA PRO A 22 -9.81 -13.71 -2.01
C PRO A 22 -10.12 -12.59 -3.00
N CYS A 23 -9.98 -11.32 -2.61
CA CYS A 23 -10.12 -10.19 -3.52
C CYS A 23 -9.22 -10.36 -4.77
N THR A 24 -9.77 -11.00 -5.80
CA THR A 24 -9.06 -11.45 -7.00
C THR A 24 -9.31 -10.52 -8.17
N ASP A 25 -10.26 -9.58 -8.04
CA ASP A 25 -10.41 -8.49 -8.99
C ASP A 25 -9.80 -7.20 -8.42
N GLN A 26 -9.14 -6.43 -9.29
CA GLN A 26 -8.45 -5.20 -8.91
C GLN A 26 -9.39 -4.15 -8.30
N ASN A 27 -10.69 -4.23 -8.57
CA ASN A 27 -11.69 -3.28 -8.11
C ASN A 27 -12.23 -3.61 -6.70
N THR A 28 -12.17 -4.88 -6.27
CA THR A 28 -12.60 -5.35 -4.94
C THR A 28 -11.44 -5.46 -3.95
N PHE A 29 -10.19 -5.48 -4.42
CA PHE A 29 -8.99 -5.43 -3.57
C PHE A 29 -9.00 -4.25 -2.59
N ILE A 30 -9.47 -3.08 -3.02
CA ILE A 30 -9.56 -1.88 -2.18
C ILE A 30 -10.55 -2.08 -1.01
N ASN A 31 -11.66 -2.80 -1.25
CA ASN A 31 -12.67 -3.07 -0.23
C ASN A 31 -12.19 -4.10 0.80
N CYS A 32 -11.40 -5.10 0.38
CA CYS A 32 -10.85 -6.10 1.29
C CYS A 32 -9.75 -5.56 2.23
N LEU A 33 -9.12 -4.44 1.89
CA LEU A 33 -8.16 -3.75 2.76
C LEU A 33 -8.82 -2.81 3.78
N GLY A 34 -10.15 -2.84 3.90
CA GLY A 34 -10.90 -2.03 4.87
C GLY A 34 -11.32 -0.64 4.36
N GLY A 35 -11.14 -0.35 3.07
CA GLY A 35 -11.56 0.91 2.44
C GLY A 35 -10.77 2.11 2.95
N PHE A 36 -9.91 2.69 2.10
CA PHE A 36 -9.21 3.92 2.47
C PHE A 36 -10.15 5.13 2.35
N ALA A 37 -10.20 5.96 3.39
CA ALA A 37 -10.87 7.26 3.30
C ALA A 37 -10.09 8.20 2.38
N GLY A 38 -10.80 9.03 1.61
CA GLY A 38 -10.23 10.23 1.02
C GLY A 38 -9.90 11.20 2.16
N ASP A 39 -8.63 11.31 2.51
CA ASP A 39 -8.16 12.17 3.60
C ASP A 39 -6.65 12.41 3.43
N ASN A 40 -6.04 13.13 4.36
CA ASN A 40 -4.60 13.33 4.41
C ASN A 40 -3.89 12.14 5.05
N TYR A 41 -2.82 11.67 4.40
CA TYR A 41 -1.98 10.59 4.90
C TYR A 41 -0.52 11.02 4.91
N TRP A 42 0.18 10.66 5.99
CA TRP A 42 1.61 10.90 6.11
C TRP A 42 2.42 10.16 5.04
N SER A 43 3.44 10.85 4.49
CA SER A 43 4.54 10.25 3.76
C SER A 43 5.71 9.95 4.70
N SER A 44 6.60 9.03 4.31
CA SER A 44 7.87 8.78 5.02
C SER A 44 8.94 9.82 4.73
N THR A 45 8.66 10.80 3.86
CA THR A 45 9.61 11.84 3.44
C THR A 45 9.46 13.08 4.30
N GLU A 46 10.57 13.53 4.87
CA GLU A 46 10.65 14.78 5.62
C GLU A 46 10.67 15.99 4.66
N PHE A 47 10.13 17.12 5.11
CA PHE A 47 10.23 18.36 4.35
C PHE A 47 11.60 18.99 4.55
N SER A 48 12.38 19.14 3.48
CA SER A 48 13.76 19.60 3.57
C SER A 48 13.93 21.04 4.09
N GLY A 49 12.91 21.90 3.91
CA GLY A 49 12.93 23.26 4.44
C GLY A 49 12.78 23.34 5.96
N ASN A 50 12.22 22.32 6.60
CA ASN A 50 12.06 22.23 8.05
C ASN A 50 11.95 20.76 8.51
N PRO A 51 13.04 19.97 8.41
CA PRO A 51 12.96 18.52 8.60
C PRO A 51 12.68 18.12 10.04
N THR A 52 12.96 18.98 11.02
CA THR A 52 12.70 18.69 12.43
C THR A 52 11.22 18.78 12.78
N ASN A 53 10.48 19.67 12.12
CA ASN A 53 9.08 19.93 12.45
C ASN A 53 8.10 19.47 11.38
N ASN A 54 8.48 19.40 10.11
CA ASN A 54 7.56 19.15 9.00
C ASN A 54 7.85 17.84 8.26
N ALA A 55 6.79 17.22 7.75
CA ALA A 55 6.84 16.07 6.86
C ALA A 55 5.83 16.24 5.72
N TRP A 56 6.07 15.54 4.61
CA TRP A 56 5.13 15.55 3.49
C TRP A 56 3.89 14.71 3.81
N ASN A 57 2.74 15.16 3.33
CA ASN A 57 1.51 14.39 3.32
C ASN A 57 0.83 14.44 1.94
N GLN A 58 0.04 13.41 1.66
CA GLN A 58 -0.76 13.31 0.45
C GLN A 58 -2.24 13.38 0.82
N ASN A 59 -2.95 14.31 0.20
CA ASN A 59 -4.40 14.42 0.28
C ASN A 59 -5.04 13.56 -0.82
N PHE A 60 -5.82 12.56 -0.42
CA PHE A 60 -6.54 11.70 -1.37
C PHE A 60 -7.96 12.20 -1.71
N ASN A 61 -8.43 13.28 -1.11
CA ASN A 61 -9.68 13.95 -1.52
C ASN A 61 -9.50 14.76 -2.79
N ASN A 62 -8.36 15.43 -2.95
CA ASN A 62 -8.11 16.34 -4.08
C ASN A 62 -6.77 16.12 -4.80
N GLY A 63 -5.92 15.20 -4.33
CA GLY A 63 -4.64 14.89 -4.96
C GLY A 63 -3.49 15.83 -4.58
N ASN A 64 -3.71 16.83 -3.73
CA ASN A 64 -2.66 17.77 -3.33
C ASN A 64 -1.62 17.13 -2.39
N GLN A 65 -0.39 17.61 -2.50
CA GLN A 65 0.69 17.29 -1.58
C GLN A 65 1.05 18.54 -0.77
N ASN A 66 1.17 18.39 0.54
CA ASN A 66 1.47 19.49 1.47
C ASN A 66 2.59 19.10 2.43
N ASP A 67 3.30 20.08 2.98
CA ASP A 67 4.15 19.89 4.16
C ASP A 67 3.38 20.32 5.41
N ASP A 68 3.29 19.43 6.39
CA ASP A 68 2.56 19.68 7.64
C ASP A 68 3.44 19.37 8.85
N ASN A 69 3.08 19.97 9.98
CA ASN A 69 3.78 19.73 11.24
C ASN A 69 3.61 18.26 11.68
N LYS A 70 4.71 17.62 12.06
CA LYS A 70 4.78 16.22 12.53
C LYS A 70 3.90 15.95 13.77
N ASN A 71 3.46 16.98 14.48
CA ASN A 71 2.50 16.87 15.58
C ASN A 71 1.02 16.83 15.13
N ASN A 72 0.72 16.98 13.83
CA ASN A 72 -0.63 16.88 13.30
C ASN A 72 -1.11 15.42 13.29
N ASN A 73 -2.41 15.24 13.55
CA ASN A 73 -3.06 13.93 13.55
C ASN A 73 -3.51 13.51 12.14
N LEU A 74 -2.57 13.10 11.29
CA LEU A 74 -2.88 12.54 9.96
C LEU A 74 -2.89 11.01 9.96
N ARG A 75 -3.55 10.43 8.96
CA ARG A 75 -3.68 8.97 8.82
C ARG A 75 -2.39 8.34 8.31
N VAL A 76 -2.25 7.03 8.53
CA VAL A 76 -1.17 6.22 7.96
C VAL A 76 -1.77 5.07 7.15
N ARG A 77 -1.08 4.66 6.08
CA ARG A 77 -1.48 3.50 5.28
C ARG A 77 -0.26 2.65 4.93
N CYS A 78 -0.41 1.34 5.02
CA CYS A 78 0.63 0.40 4.61
C CYS A 78 0.71 0.33 3.07
N VAL A 79 1.93 0.25 2.53
CA VAL A 79 2.18 0.04 1.10
C VAL A 79 2.83 -1.33 0.91
N ARG A 80 2.29 -2.14 -0.01
CA ARG A 80 2.83 -3.47 -0.35
C ARG A 80 3.44 -3.44 -1.74
N GLY A 81 4.71 -3.79 -1.86
CA GLY A 81 5.37 -3.98 -3.16
C GLY A 81 5.06 -5.37 -3.73
N PHE A 82 4.71 -5.45 -5.01
CA PHE A 82 4.56 -6.71 -5.73
C PHE A 82 5.78 -6.91 -6.64
N LYS A 83 6.42 -8.09 -6.57
CA LYS A 83 7.46 -8.45 -7.54
C LYS A 83 6.78 -8.91 -8.83
N GLN A 84 7.09 -8.25 -9.95
CA GLN A 84 6.70 -8.75 -11.26
C GLN A 84 7.55 -9.97 -11.60
N SER A 85 6.93 -11.15 -11.69
CA SER A 85 7.59 -12.29 -12.34
C SER A 85 7.53 -12.08 -13.85
N LYS A 86 8.71 -12.03 -14.50
CA LYS A 86 8.79 -12.03 -15.95
C LYS A 86 8.15 -13.32 -16.46
N VAL A 87 6.99 -13.21 -17.13
CA VAL A 87 6.40 -14.33 -17.86
C VAL A 87 7.24 -14.51 -19.12
N THR A 88 8.19 -15.43 -19.07
CA THR A 88 8.86 -15.90 -20.29
C THR A 88 7.90 -16.86 -20.98
N ILE A 89 7.10 -16.34 -21.92
CA ILE A 89 6.41 -17.19 -22.90
C ILE A 89 7.48 -17.73 -23.85
N GLY A 90 7.90 -18.97 -23.62
CA GLY A 90 8.83 -19.66 -24.52
C GLY A 90 8.15 -19.91 -25.85
N VAL A 91 8.33 -19.00 -26.82
CA VAL A 91 8.12 -19.34 -28.23
C VAL A 91 9.42 -19.93 -28.74
N GLY A 92 9.52 -21.25 -28.67
CA GLY A 92 10.55 -22.00 -29.38
C GLY A 92 10.22 -22.05 -30.87
N PHE A 93 11.20 -21.71 -31.70
CA PHE A 93 11.21 -22.01 -33.13
C PHE A 93 11.67 -23.46 -33.35
#